data_AF-A0A9X0MKI6-F1
#
_entry.id   AF-A0A9X0MKI6-F1
#
_cell.length_a   1.000
_cell.length_b   1.000
_cell.length_c   1.000
_cell.angle_alpha   90.00
_cell.angle_beta   90.00
_cell.angle_gamma   90.00
#
_symmetry.space_group_name_H-M   'P 1'
#
loop_
_entity.id
_entity.type
_entity.pdbx_description
1 polymer ?
#
loop_
_entity_poly.entity_id
_entity_poly.type
_entity_poly.pdbx_seq_one_letter_code
_entity_poly.pdbx_strand_id
1 'polypeptide(L)'
;MLTYEINNINVYKKGDLKGYMDGFITFKDGNHESTHEFLYRFDDIENGKNFTLVSIDYSYRVPGIDNIYENIENDLKRIVATEQLKTIYPLHLIETVRQSLGLQKDDTSMDNTILYMHKSEVFACVVQWNGLLGGYDVTIKDWIKDIYGFDLDEIAK
;
A
#
# COMPACT_ATOMS: atom_id res chain seq x y z
N MET A 1 26.19 10.42 -2.97
CA MET A 1 24.92 10.21 -3.70
C MET A 1 23.87 10.19 -2.63
N LEU A 2 22.95 11.14 -2.68
CA LEU A 2 21.91 11.27 -1.68
C LEU A 2 20.99 10.04 -1.73
N THR A 3 20.88 9.34 -0.61
CA THR A 3 19.92 8.25 -0.41
C THR A 3 19.04 8.57 0.78
N TYR A 4 17.94 7.81 0.94
CA TYR A 4 17.02 8.01 2.05
C TYR A 4 16.47 6.68 2.59
N GLU A 5 15.93 6.74 3.80
CA GLU A 5 15.26 5.64 4.50
C GLU A 5 14.02 6.17 5.22
N ILE A 6 12.89 5.46 5.17
CA ILE A 6 11.61 5.86 5.76
C ILE A 6 11.23 4.88 6.87
N ASN A 7 10.98 5.41 8.08
CA ASN A 7 10.79 4.59 9.27
C ASN A 7 9.69 5.17 10.19
N ASN A 8 9.21 4.36 11.14
CA ASN A 8 8.28 4.76 12.20
C ASN A 8 7.03 5.48 11.65
N ILE A 9 6.40 4.86 10.66
CA ILE A 9 5.26 5.42 9.93
C ILE A 9 3.96 5.29 10.73
N ASN A 10 3.09 6.29 10.63
CA ASN A 10 1.69 6.19 11.05
C ASN A 10 0.76 6.60 9.92
N VAL A 11 -0.20 5.75 9.56
CA VAL A 11 -1.20 6.03 8.52
C VAL A 11 -2.55 6.33 9.15
N TYR A 12 -3.05 7.55 8.94
CA TYR A 12 -4.26 8.05 9.58
C TYR A 12 -5.49 7.85 8.70
N LYS A 13 -6.41 6.97 9.14
CA LYS A 13 -7.68 6.69 8.45
C LYS A 13 -8.92 7.32 9.09
N LYS A 14 -8.75 7.93 10.27
CA LYS A 14 -9.82 8.53 11.08
C LYS A 14 -9.27 9.70 11.89
N GLY A 15 -10.16 10.55 12.39
CA GLY A 15 -9.80 11.75 13.13
C GLY A 15 -9.33 12.87 12.21
N ASP A 16 -8.79 13.93 12.81
CA ASP A 16 -8.46 15.19 12.12
C ASP A 16 -7.34 15.04 11.08
N LEU A 17 -6.48 14.03 11.21
CA LEU A 17 -5.42 13.71 10.26
C LEU A 17 -5.82 12.64 9.25
N LYS A 18 -7.12 12.28 9.14
CA LYS A 18 -7.58 11.32 8.12
C LYS A 18 -7.07 11.75 6.74
N GLY A 19 -6.45 10.81 6.02
CA GLY A 19 -5.90 11.08 4.68
C GLY A 19 -4.41 11.41 4.68
N TYR A 20 -3.77 11.42 5.87
CA TYR A 20 -2.35 11.71 6.04
C TYR A 20 -1.55 10.51 6.57
N MET A 21 -0.26 10.54 6.30
CA MET A 21 0.75 9.69 6.90
C MET A 21 1.88 10.56 7.43
N ASP A 22 2.38 10.27 8.63
CA ASP A 22 3.62 10.85 9.13
C ASP A 22 4.65 9.76 9.44
N GLY A 23 5.86 10.19 9.75
CA GLY A 23 6.95 9.34 10.15
C GLY A 23 8.27 10.08 10.04
N PHE A 24 9.35 9.30 9.99
CA PHE A 24 10.69 9.85 9.88
C PHE A 24 11.32 9.46 8.56
N ILE A 25 12.00 10.42 7.94
CA ILE A 25 12.85 10.22 6.76
C ILE A 25 14.28 10.58 7.12
N THR A 26 15.19 9.65 6.92
CA THR A 26 16.63 9.82 7.13
C THR A 26 17.33 9.98 5.79
N PHE A 27 18.00 11.10 5.56
CA PHE A 27 18.83 11.33 4.37
C PHE A 27 20.29 11.01 4.67
N LYS A 28 20.97 10.36 3.73
CA LYS A 28 22.39 9.99 3.81
C LYS A 28 23.15 10.52 2.59
N ASP A 29 24.20 11.31 2.81
CA ASP A 29 25.15 11.73 1.76
C ASP A 29 26.60 11.59 2.24
N GLY A 30 27.24 10.52 1.79
CA GLY A 30 28.57 10.13 2.28
C GLY A 30 28.51 9.77 3.76
N ASN A 31 29.25 10.52 4.59
CA ASN A 31 29.27 10.32 6.05
C ASN A 31 28.29 11.23 6.80
N HIS A 32 27.49 12.04 6.09
CA HIS A 32 26.50 12.91 6.71
C HIS A 32 25.13 12.24 6.68
N GLU A 33 24.47 12.25 7.83
CA GLU A 33 23.13 11.71 8.02
C GLU A 33 22.27 12.73 8.77
N SER A 34 21.03 12.91 8.32
CA SER A 34 20.05 13.76 9.01
C SER A 34 18.67 13.13 8.94
N THR A 35 17.98 13.10 10.08
CA THR A 35 16.63 12.55 10.22
C THR A 35 15.65 13.69 10.43
N HIS A 36 14.53 13.63 9.73
CA HIS A 36 13.50 14.65 9.72
C HIS A 36 12.12 14.01 9.84
N GLU A 37 11.19 14.71 10.48
CA GLU A 37 9.78 14.35 10.45
C GLU A 37 9.19 14.74 9.09
N PHE A 38 8.33 13.89 8.53
CA PHE A 38 7.60 14.22 7.31
C PHE A 38 6.09 14.15 7.51
N LEU A 39 5.37 14.91 6.70
CA LEU A 39 3.92 14.78 6.54
C LEU A 39 3.59 14.51 5.09
N TYR A 40 2.88 13.42 4.82
CA TYR A 40 2.48 12.98 3.50
C TYR A 40 0.95 12.92 3.41
N ARG A 41 0.36 13.53 2.40
CA ARG A 41 -1.08 13.48 2.14
C ARG A 41 -1.36 12.45 1.07
N PHE A 42 -2.09 11.39 1.40
CA PHE A 42 -2.47 10.36 0.44
C PHE A 42 -3.92 10.50 -0.04
N ASP A 43 -4.84 11.00 0.80
CA ASP A 43 -6.25 11.12 0.45
C ASP A 43 -6.98 12.21 1.25
N ASP A 44 -6.79 13.47 0.84
CA ASP A 44 -7.51 14.62 1.39
C ASP A 44 -7.57 15.75 0.36
N ILE A 45 -8.54 15.65 -0.54
CA ILE A 45 -8.68 16.59 -1.66
C ILE A 45 -9.06 18.01 -1.21
N GLU A 46 -9.68 18.16 -0.04
CA GLU A 46 -10.07 19.47 0.50
C GLU A 46 -8.83 20.28 0.90
N ASN A 47 -7.77 19.62 1.35
CA ASN A 47 -6.51 20.26 1.76
C ASN A 47 -5.42 20.22 0.67
N GLY A 48 -5.68 19.64 -0.50
CA GLY A 48 -4.86 19.80 -1.71
C GLY A 48 -4.75 18.55 -2.58
N LYS A 49 -3.71 18.49 -3.43
CA LYS A 49 -3.48 17.33 -4.30
C LYS A 49 -3.18 16.07 -3.47
N ASN A 50 -3.81 14.94 -3.81
CA ASN A 50 -3.47 13.64 -3.23
C ASN A 50 -2.06 13.18 -3.63
N PHE A 51 -1.51 12.25 -2.84
CA PHE A 51 -0.16 11.70 -3.00
C PHE A 51 0.91 12.78 -3.06
N THR A 52 0.90 13.68 -2.08
CA THR A 52 1.83 14.82 -2.00
C THR A 52 2.60 14.76 -0.68
N LEU A 53 3.93 14.83 -0.77
CA LEU A 53 4.76 15.11 0.39
C LEU A 53 4.58 16.58 0.77
N VAL A 54 3.92 16.82 1.90
CA VAL A 54 3.46 18.15 2.33
C VAL A 54 4.58 18.91 3.02
N SER A 55 5.34 18.24 3.89
CA SER A 55 6.45 18.85 4.60
C SER A 55 7.50 17.83 5.00
N ILE A 56 8.74 18.33 5.12
CA ILE A 56 9.85 17.73 5.87
C ILE A 56 10.31 18.81 6.85
N ASP A 57 10.32 18.53 8.16
CA ASP A 57 10.72 19.46 9.23
C ASP A 57 10.25 20.92 8.99
N TYR A 58 8.94 21.12 8.84
CA TYR A 58 8.35 22.45 8.62
C TYR A 58 8.95 23.22 7.42
N SER A 59 9.14 22.51 6.31
CA SER A 59 9.69 23.04 5.05
C SER A 59 11.21 23.24 5.04
N TYR A 60 11.94 22.49 5.87
CA TYR A 60 13.38 22.35 5.72
C TYR A 60 13.71 21.74 4.34
N ARG A 61 14.49 22.46 3.53
CA ARG A 61 14.91 21.97 2.22
C ARG A 61 16.25 21.27 2.34
N VAL A 62 16.21 19.94 2.29
CA VAL A 62 17.41 19.10 2.21
C VAL A 62 18.12 19.37 0.87
N PRO A 63 19.43 19.73 0.87
CA PRO A 63 20.16 19.94 -0.37
C PRO A 63 20.13 18.71 -1.28
N GLY A 64 19.82 18.91 -2.57
CA GLY A 64 19.78 17.82 -3.56
C GLY A 64 18.51 16.96 -3.53
N ILE A 65 17.54 17.27 -2.66
CA ILE A 65 16.28 16.52 -2.55
C ILE A 65 15.46 16.53 -3.84
N ASP A 66 15.53 17.60 -4.63
CA ASP A 66 14.74 17.74 -5.86
C ASP A 66 14.94 16.56 -6.83
N ASN A 67 16.13 15.94 -6.83
CA ASN A 67 16.46 14.81 -7.70
C ASN A 67 15.86 13.48 -7.24
N ILE A 68 15.41 13.39 -5.98
CA ILE A 68 14.86 12.17 -5.37
C ILE A 68 13.42 12.35 -4.87
N TYR A 69 12.85 13.55 -4.99
CA TYR A 69 11.53 13.89 -4.46
C TYR A 69 10.43 12.98 -5.01
N GLU A 70 10.44 12.73 -6.32
CA GLU A 70 9.50 11.83 -6.97
C GLU A 70 9.64 10.38 -6.47
N ASN A 71 10.88 9.93 -6.21
CA ASN A 71 11.12 8.59 -5.66
C ASN A 71 10.56 8.49 -4.24
N ILE A 72 10.74 9.52 -3.42
CA ILE A 72 10.17 9.58 -2.06
C ILE A 72 8.65 9.50 -2.12
N GLU A 73 7.98 10.31 -2.96
CA GLU A 73 6.52 10.27 -3.08
C GLU A 73 6.00 8.92 -3.57
N ASN A 74 6.69 8.29 -4.52
CA ASN A 74 6.36 6.95 -4.99
C ASN A 74 6.52 5.90 -3.89
N ASP A 75 7.56 5.98 -3.09
CA ASP A 75 7.80 5.07 -1.97
C ASP A 75 6.73 5.26 -0.88
N LEU A 76 6.43 6.50 -0.51
CA LEU A 76 5.38 6.83 0.46
C LEU A 76 4.01 6.33 -0.02
N LYS A 77 3.72 6.45 -1.33
CA LYS A 77 2.50 5.89 -1.93
C LYS A 77 2.43 4.37 -1.79
N ARG A 78 3.52 3.64 -2.06
CA ARG A 78 3.59 2.18 -1.89
C ARG A 78 3.41 1.78 -0.43
N ILE A 79 4.05 2.51 0.49
CA ILE A 79 3.95 2.30 1.93
C ILE A 79 2.50 2.46 2.40
N VAL A 80 1.83 3.55 2.01
CA VAL A 80 0.42 3.79 2.34
C VAL A 80 -0.46 2.63 1.84
N ALA A 81 -0.29 2.22 0.58
CA ALA A 81 -1.07 1.11 0.03
C ALA A 81 -0.84 -0.20 0.80
N THR A 82 0.41 -0.50 1.14
CA THR A 82 0.79 -1.68 1.92
C THR A 82 0.13 -1.68 3.31
N GLU A 83 0.23 -0.56 4.04
CA GLU A 83 -0.38 -0.43 5.36
C GLU A 83 -1.91 -0.46 5.29
N GLN A 84 -2.49 0.08 4.22
CA GLN A 84 -3.92 -0.01 3.99
C GLN A 84 -4.38 -1.45 3.75
N LEU A 85 -3.67 -2.20 2.90
CA LEU A 85 -3.95 -3.60 2.63
C LEU A 85 -3.87 -4.47 3.89
N LYS A 86 -2.88 -4.25 4.76
CA LYS A 86 -2.73 -5.00 6.04
C LYS A 86 -3.94 -4.86 6.97
N THR A 87 -4.76 -3.82 6.81
CA THR A 87 -6.02 -3.69 7.57
C THR A 87 -7.20 -4.43 6.94
N ILE A 88 -7.10 -4.83 5.68
CA ILE A 88 -8.15 -5.49 4.90
C ILE A 88 -7.89 -7.00 4.84
N TYR A 89 -6.62 -7.38 4.58
CA TYR A 89 -6.20 -8.75 4.41
C TYR A 89 -4.99 -9.08 5.30
N PRO A 90 -4.89 -10.31 5.84
CA PRO A 90 -3.67 -10.81 6.43
C PRO A 90 -2.48 -10.78 5.45
N LEU A 91 -1.27 -10.56 5.97
CA LEU A 91 -0.05 -10.39 5.15
C LEU A 91 0.17 -11.54 4.15
N HIS A 92 -0.01 -12.79 4.57
CA HIS A 92 0.21 -13.95 3.69
C HIS A 92 -0.73 -13.98 2.47
N LEU A 93 -1.94 -13.40 2.56
CA LEU A 93 -2.83 -13.27 1.40
C LEU A 93 -2.34 -12.18 0.45
N ILE A 94 -1.84 -11.06 0.98
CA ILE A 94 -1.24 -9.99 0.17
C ILE A 94 -0.02 -10.53 -0.58
N GLU A 95 0.87 -11.24 0.12
CA GLU A 95 2.04 -11.93 -0.45
C GLU A 95 1.64 -12.92 -1.55
N THR A 96 0.58 -13.70 -1.32
CA THR A 96 0.03 -14.64 -2.31
C THR A 96 -0.45 -13.92 -3.57
N VAL A 97 -1.17 -12.80 -3.42
CA VAL A 97 -1.68 -12.02 -4.55
C VAL A 97 -0.53 -11.40 -5.34
N ARG A 98 0.50 -10.85 -4.67
CA ARG A 98 1.72 -10.37 -5.35
C ARG A 98 2.35 -11.44 -6.23
N GLN A 99 2.50 -12.65 -5.69
CA GLN A 99 3.06 -13.78 -6.44
C GLN A 99 2.16 -14.22 -7.60
N SER A 100 0.83 -14.21 -7.41
CA SER A 100 -0.12 -14.45 -8.49
C SER A 100 -0.01 -13.43 -9.62
N LEU A 101 0.47 -12.22 -9.35
CA LEU A 101 0.73 -11.17 -10.34
C LEU A 101 2.16 -11.25 -10.93
N GLY A 102 2.93 -12.29 -10.60
CA GLY A 102 4.28 -12.51 -11.11
C GLY A 102 5.38 -11.78 -10.34
N LEU A 103 5.08 -11.26 -9.15
CA LEU A 103 6.04 -10.54 -8.31
C LEU A 103 6.68 -11.45 -7.26
N GLN A 104 7.77 -10.97 -6.63
CA GLN A 104 8.24 -11.59 -5.40
C GLN A 104 7.27 -11.30 -4.25
N LYS A 105 7.24 -12.15 -3.22
CA LYS A 105 6.28 -12.01 -2.10
C LYS A 105 6.42 -10.66 -1.34
N ASP A 106 7.62 -10.11 -1.30
CA ASP A 106 8.00 -8.86 -0.64
C ASP A 106 7.99 -7.65 -1.58
N ASP A 107 7.71 -7.86 -2.87
CA ASP A 107 7.61 -6.78 -3.85
C ASP A 107 6.26 -6.05 -3.73
N THR A 108 6.30 -4.85 -3.17
CA THR A 108 5.13 -3.98 -2.90
C THR A 108 4.74 -3.09 -4.07
N SER A 109 5.36 -3.26 -5.25
CA SER A 109 5.17 -2.36 -6.40
C SER A 109 3.72 -2.30 -6.91
N MET A 110 2.94 -3.37 -6.73
CA MET A 110 1.53 -3.43 -7.13
C MET A 110 0.53 -3.34 -5.97
N ASP A 111 0.97 -3.06 -4.74
CA ASP A 111 0.07 -2.98 -3.59
C ASP A 111 -1.05 -1.95 -3.77
N ASN A 112 -0.75 -0.82 -4.42
CA ASN A 112 -1.79 0.16 -4.74
C ASN A 112 -2.82 -0.41 -5.72
N THR A 113 -2.42 -1.23 -6.70
CA THR A 113 -3.36 -1.90 -7.60
C THR A 113 -4.19 -2.93 -6.84
N ILE A 114 -3.55 -3.76 -6.01
CA ILE A 114 -4.21 -4.80 -5.19
C ILE A 114 -5.24 -4.19 -4.24
N LEU A 115 -4.93 -3.03 -3.65
CA LEU A 115 -5.84 -2.31 -2.76
C LEU A 115 -7.18 -1.98 -3.40
N TYR A 116 -7.21 -1.70 -4.70
CA TYR A 116 -8.42 -1.36 -5.45
C TYR A 116 -8.99 -2.53 -6.25
N MET A 117 -8.41 -3.72 -6.18
CA MET A 117 -8.99 -4.92 -6.79
C MET A 117 -10.29 -5.30 -6.10
N HIS A 118 -11.24 -5.84 -6.87
CA HIS A 118 -12.45 -6.40 -6.29
C HIS A 118 -12.08 -7.62 -5.44
N LYS A 119 -12.78 -7.84 -4.31
CA LYS A 119 -12.53 -9.00 -3.44
C LYS A 119 -12.62 -10.34 -4.20
N SER A 120 -13.48 -10.43 -5.22
CA SER A 120 -13.57 -11.63 -6.07
C SER A 120 -12.31 -11.83 -6.91
N GLU A 121 -11.66 -10.76 -7.38
CA GLU A 121 -10.39 -10.86 -8.13
C GLU A 121 -9.25 -11.26 -7.19
N VAL A 122 -9.20 -10.68 -5.99
CA VAL A 122 -8.25 -11.07 -4.94
C VAL A 122 -8.40 -12.55 -4.60
N PHE A 123 -9.65 -13.02 -4.43
CA PHE A 123 -9.94 -14.43 -4.17
C PHE A 123 -9.47 -15.32 -5.33
N ALA A 124 -9.75 -14.94 -6.58
CA ALA A 124 -9.30 -15.67 -7.75
C ALA A 124 -7.77 -15.79 -7.81
N CYS A 125 -7.02 -14.71 -7.53
CA CYS A 125 -5.56 -14.74 -7.43
C CYS A 125 -5.08 -15.75 -6.39
N VAL A 126 -5.69 -15.76 -5.19
CA VAL A 126 -5.34 -16.70 -4.13
C VAL A 126 -5.59 -18.14 -4.55
N VAL A 127 -6.75 -18.44 -5.12
CA VAL A 127 -7.13 -19.79 -5.56
C VAL A 127 -6.19 -20.29 -6.66
N GLN A 128 -5.90 -19.46 -7.65
CA GLN A 128 -5.02 -19.83 -8.77
C GLN A 128 -3.58 -20.07 -8.32
N TRP A 129 -3.04 -19.21 -7.46
CA TRP A 129 -1.68 -19.39 -6.93
C TRP A 129 -1.53 -20.69 -6.12
N ASN A 130 -2.60 -21.15 -5.47
CA ASN A 130 -2.64 -22.41 -4.73
C ASN A 130 -2.91 -23.64 -5.63
N GLY A 131 -2.81 -23.50 -6.95
CA GLY A 131 -2.89 -24.61 -7.91
C GLY A 131 -4.32 -25.05 -8.26
N LEU A 132 -5.34 -24.35 -7.76
CA LEU A 132 -6.74 -24.60 -8.08
C LEU A 132 -7.10 -23.84 -9.36
N LEU A 133 -6.60 -24.33 -10.48
CA LEU A 133 -6.77 -23.73 -11.81
C LEU A 133 -8.08 -24.15 -12.48
N GLY A 134 -8.53 -23.39 -13.48
CA GLY A 134 -9.69 -23.76 -14.30
C GLY A 134 -11.04 -23.30 -13.73
N GLY A 135 -11.08 -22.12 -13.10
CA GLY A 135 -12.31 -21.52 -12.58
C GLY A 135 -12.74 -22.04 -11.21
N TYR A 136 -11.83 -22.64 -10.44
CA TYR A 136 -12.15 -23.11 -9.09
C TYR A 136 -12.52 -21.98 -8.13
N ASP A 137 -12.16 -20.74 -8.43
CA ASP A 137 -12.63 -19.57 -7.69
C ASP A 137 -14.16 -19.43 -7.79
N VAL A 138 -14.74 -19.70 -8.96
CA VAL A 138 -16.19 -19.76 -9.15
C VAL A 138 -16.76 -21.00 -8.45
N THR A 139 -16.17 -22.18 -8.70
CA THR A 139 -16.63 -23.44 -8.10
C THR A 139 -16.67 -23.40 -6.57
N ILE A 140 -15.66 -22.81 -5.91
CA ILE A 140 -15.62 -22.69 -4.46
C ILE A 140 -16.69 -21.71 -3.97
N LYS A 141 -16.88 -20.57 -4.66
CA LYS A 141 -17.96 -19.63 -4.32
C LYS A 141 -19.34 -20.29 -4.42
N ASP A 142 -19.58 -21.06 -5.48
CA ASP A 142 -20.82 -21.82 -5.68
C ASP A 142 -21.01 -22.87 -4.58
N TRP A 143 -19.96 -23.62 -4.20
CA TRP A 143 -20.05 -24.55 -3.08
C TRP A 143 -20.39 -23.87 -1.76
N ILE A 144 -19.80 -22.70 -1.47
CA ILE A 144 -20.11 -21.93 -0.27
C ILE A 144 -21.57 -21.48 -0.27
N LYS A 145 -22.07 -21.03 -1.42
CA LYS A 145 -23.47 -20.66 -1.61
C LYS A 145 -24.41 -21.84 -1.44
N ASP A 146 -24.13 -22.98 -2.07
CA ASP A 146 -25.00 -24.15 -2.05
C ASP A 146 -25.03 -24.85 -0.68
N ILE A 147 -23.90 -24.91 0.02
CA ILE A 147 -23.77 -25.60 1.32
C ILE A 147 -24.20 -24.70 2.48
N TYR A 148 -23.77 -23.44 2.48
CA TYR A 148 -23.95 -22.53 3.61
C TYR A 148 -24.95 -21.40 3.34
N GLY A 149 -25.44 -21.24 2.11
CA GLY A 149 -26.36 -20.17 1.75
C GLY A 149 -25.73 -18.78 1.61
N PHE A 150 -24.39 -18.68 1.61
CA PHE A 150 -23.69 -17.39 1.50
C PHE A 150 -23.24 -17.11 0.07
N ASP A 151 -23.82 -16.09 -0.55
CA ASP A 151 -23.33 -15.56 -1.82
C ASP A 151 -22.19 -14.56 -1.58
N LEU A 152 -20.96 -15.01 -1.80
CA LEU A 152 -19.78 -14.19 -1.55
C LEU A 152 -19.67 -12.99 -2.50
N ASP A 153 -20.24 -13.05 -3.70
CA ASP A 153 -20.22 -11.94 -4.65
C ASP A 153 -21.25 -10.85 -4.29
N GLU A 154 -22.34 -11.21 -3.62
CA GLU A 154 -23.28 -10.23 -3.05
C GLU A 154 -22.72 -9.53 -1.81
N ILE A 155 -22.03 -10.28 -0.94
CA ILE A 155 -21.41 -9.74 0.29
C ILE A 155 -20.20 -8.84 -0.01
N ALA A 156 -19.55 -9.06 -1.16
CA ALA A 156 -18.35 -8.36 -1.58
C ALA A 156 -18.60 -7.04 -2.34
N LYS A 157 -19.86 -6.64 -2.58
CA LYS A 157 -20.22 -5.31 -3.08
C LYS A 157 -19.97 -4.22 -2.03
#